data_AF-A0A924VDX9-F1
#
_entry.id   AF-A0A924VDX9-F1
#
_cell.length_a   1.000
_cell.length_b   1.000
_cell.length_c   1.000
_cell.angle_alpha   90.00
_cell.angle_beta   90.00
_cell.angle_gamma   90.00
#
_symmetry.space_group_name_H-M   'P 1'
#
loop_
_entity.id
_entity.type
_entity.pdbx_description
1 polymer ?
#
loop_
_entity_poly.entity_id
_entity_poly.type
_entity_poly.pdbx_seq_one_letter_code
_entity_poly.pdbx_strand_id
1 'polypeptide(L)' 'MKISYKWLQQYIQTDKTPEELSLILTNIGLEVESLEKVQGVPGGLEGLVIG' A
#
# COMPACT_ATOMS: atom_id res chain seq x y z
N MET A 1 1.79 13.61 3.32
CA MET A 1 2.93 12.96 2.63
C MET A 1 2.44 11.67 1.97
N LYS A 2 2.97 11.27 0.81
CA LYS A 2 2.64 9.97 0.20
C LYS A 2 3.75 8.96 0.45
N ILE A 3 3.43 7.81 1.02
CA ILE A 3 4.36 6.69 1.23
C ILE A 3 3.87 5.50 0.42
N SER A 4 4.75 4.89 -0.38
CA SER A 4 4.44 3.64 -1.06
C SER A 4 4.53 2.48 -0.09
N TYR A 5 3.46 1.68 0.00
CA TYR A 5 3.45 0.44 0.78
C TYR A 5 4.60 -0.50 0.37
N LYS A 6 4.84 -0.66 -0.94
CA LYS A 6 5.95 -1.47 -1.46
C LYS A 6 7.32 -0.92 -1.08
N TRP A 7 7.46 0.41 -1.06
CA TRP A 7 8.71 1.04 -0.61
C TRP A 7 8.96 0.73 0.87
N LEU A 8 7.94 0.82 1.72
CA LEU A 8 8.10 0.50 3.14
C LEU A 8 8.48 -0.97 3.38
N GLN A 9 7.91 -1.89 2.59
CA GLN A 9 8.25 -3.32 2.64
C GLN A 9 9.71 -3.64 2.29
N GLN A 10 10.45 -2.72 1.65
CA GLN A 10 11.90 -2.89 1.41
C GLN A 10 12.73 -2.74 2.68
N TYR A 11 12.19 -2.05 3.70
CA TYR A 11 12.87 -1.79 4.97
C TYR A 11 12.31 -2.60 6.11
N ILE A 12 11.04 -3.02 6.01
CA ILE A 12 10.33 -3.73 7.07
C ILE A 12 9.70 -4.99 6.48
N GLN A 13 10.11 -6.15 6.99
CA GLN A 13 9.38 -7.39 6.74
C GLN A 13 8.11 -7.39 7.59
N THR A 14 6.96 -7.39 6.93
CA THR A 14 5.66 -7.43 7.58
C THR A 14 4.65 -8.17 6.73
N ASP A 15 3.76 -8.87 7.41
CA ASP A 15 2.59 -9.57 6.86
C ASP A 15 1.31 -8.71 6.94
N LYS A 16 1.40 -7.51 7.53
CA LYS A 16 0.26 -6.62 7.79
C LYS A 16 -0.30 -6.06 6.49
N THR A 17 -1.61 -5.93 6.41
CA THR A 17 -2.23 -5.26 5.25
C THR A 17 -1.99 -3.74 5.30
N PRO A 18 -2.16 -3.00 4.18
CA PRO A 18 -2.09 -1.54 4.19
C PRO A 18 -3.02 -0.88 5.22
N GLU A 19 -4.20 -1.47 5.46
CA GLU A 19 -5.17 -1.00 6.44
C GLU A 19 -4.66 -1.18 7.87
N GLU A 20 -4.13 -2.36 8.22
CA GLU A 20 -3.57 -2.62 9.55
C GLU A 20 -2.37 -1.73 9.82
N LEU A 21 -1.50 -1.58 8.82
CA LEU A 21 -0.33 -0.72 8.90
C LEU A 21 -0.74 0.75 9.09
N SER A 22 -1.82 1.21 8.44
CA SER A 22 -2.33 2.58 8.62
C SER A 22 -2.72 2.88 10.07
N LEU A 23 -3.34 1.91 10.74
CA LEU A 23 -3.72 2.00 12.14
C LEU A 23 -2.48 2.04 13.04
N ILE A 24 -1.50 1.17 12.78
CA ILE A 24 -0.24 1.13 13.52
C ILE A 24 0.49 2.46 13.41
N LEU A 25 0.63 3.00 12.19
CA LEU A 25 1.28 4.29 11.94
C LEU A 25 0.57 5.42 12.71
N THR A 26 -0.76 5.46 12.66
CA THR A 26 -1.55 6.48 13.38
C THR A 26 -1.35 6.36 14.90
N ASN A 27 -1.33 5.13 15.44
CA ASN A 27 -1.12 4.89 16.87
C ASN A 27 0.26 5.32 17.37
N ILE A 28 1.28 5.35 16.51
CA ILE A 28 2.64 5.82 16.86
C ILE A 28 2.86 7.30 16.52
N GLY A 29 1.80 8.03 16.15
CA GLY A 29 1.84 9.47 15.88
C GLY A 29 2.09 9.86 14.42
N LEU A 30 2.03 8.91 13.49
CA LEU A 30 2.09 9.16 12.05
C LEU A 30 0.68 9.10 11.45
N GLU A 31 -0.01 10.23 11.44
CA GLU A 31 -1.38 10.34 10.93
C GLU A 31 -1.48 9.92 9.44
N VAL A 32 -2.43 9.03 9.15
CA VAL A 32 -2.73 8.57 7.78
C VAL A 32 -4.11 9.07 7.38
N GLU A 33 -4.16 10.04 6.47
CA GLU A 33 -5.41 10.66 6.01
C GLU A 33 -6.20 9.78 5.03
N SER A 34 -5.50 9.05 4.15
CA SER A 34 -6.14 8.22 3.13
C SER A 34 -5.22 7.09 2.65
N LEU A 35 -5.85 6.04 2.13
CA LEU A 35 -5.17 4.95 1.44
C LEU A 35 -5.59 4.96 -0.04
N GLU A 36 -4.60 5.06 -0.93
CA GLU A 36 -4.81 5.12 -2.37
C GLU A 36 -4.19 3.88 -3.04
N LYS A 37 -5.00 3.13 -3.80
CA LYS A 37 -4.46 2.11 -4.71
C LYS A 37 -3.99 2.79 -5.99
N VAL A 38 -2.69 2.68 -6.27
CA VAL A 38 -2.07 3.23 -7.48
C VAL A 38 -1.77 2.10 -8.45
N GLN A 39 -2.18 2.28 -9.71
CA GLN A 39 -1.78 1.44 -10.83
C GLN A 39 -0.88 2.26 -11.76
N GLY A 40 0.17 1.64 -12.30
CA GLY A 40 1.06 2.32 -13.26
C GLY A 40 0.37 2.63 -14.59
N VAL A 41 -0.62 1.83 -14.97
CA VAL A 41 -1.48 2.03 -16.13
C VAL A 41 -2.92 1.78 -15.67
N PRO A 42 -3.86 2.74 -15.79
CA PRO A 42 -5.26 2.52 -15.46
C PRO A 42 -5.83 1.34 -16.27
N GLY A 43 -6.40 0.34 -15.60
CA GLY A 43 -6.90 -0.88 -16.23
C GLY A 43 -5.83 -1.94 -16.51
N GLY A 44 -4.55 -1.62 -16.33
CA GLY A 44 -3.39 -2.53 -16.36
C GLY A 44 -3.54 -3.80 -17.20
N LEU A 45 -3.73 -4.93 -16.51
CA LEU A 45 -3.89 -6.27 -17.07
C LEU A 45 -5.33 -6.80 -16.97
N GLU A 46 -6.30 -5.92 -16.81
CA GLU A 46 -7.71 -6.28 -16.72
C GLU A 46 -8.12 -7.02 -18.00
N GLY A 47 -8.54 -8.29 -17.86
CA GLY A 47 -8.84 -9.17 -18.99
C GLY A 47 -7.67 -9.98 -19.56
N LEU A 48 -6.45 -9.86 -19.01
CA LEU A 48 -5.33 -10.72 -19.41
C LEU A 48 -5.52 -12.13 -18.85
N VAL A 49 -5.70 -13.12 -19.72
CA VAL A 49 -5.71 -14.55 -19.39
C VAL A 49 -4.43 -15.19 -19.93
N ILE A 50 -3.69 -15.86 -19.07
CA ILE A 50 -2.53 -16.67 -19.46
C ILE A 50 -3.02 -18.13 -19.51
N GLY A 51 -2.95 -18.75 -20.69
CA GLY A 51 -3.34 -20.14 -20.93
C GLY A 51 -2.15 -21.06 -21.10
#